data_AF-A0A1Q7K413-F1
#
_entry.id   AF-A0A1Q7K413-F1
#
_cell.length_a   1.000
_cell.length_b   1.000
_cell.length_c   1.000
_cell.angle_alpha   90.00
_cell.angle_beta   90.00
_cell.angle_gamma   90.00
#
_symmetry.space_group_name_H-M   'P 1'
#
loop_
_entity.id
_entity.type
_entity.pdbx_description
1 polymer ?
#
loop_
_entity_poly.entity_id
_entity_poly.type
_entity_poly.pdbx_seq_one_letter_code
_entity_poly.pdbx_strand_id
1 'polypeptide(L)'
;MSSTAIAGLWLCWLISIRAAETTGLFHPDAQHISNRLYRELHVRKEPNGKEHGFDALDPLLWSQTNYLLDGKSWAQALALAGEFLRTHAERQISDPTKRAMLQRDVWAIFDWTDQSDLPHQTERRELMARLAPIVRRLALSPEELAQLPDTYVRALQNHEFPAAYDPANPNQAFLPPDLFDTRGPWVCLGAPDHDLAAPLHDLSFTARSVFLVFARLPGGRAATLAYFKQLAEMKLPLFVRLQEPGWPQPMDVWNPEVPQFPVGTEFALVRKLVLPDRDGHLRLTPVTESVQIRHYTDIPNVDPMASRDVALAQRFQEPSEIDLSRVLLFSEHHSGLRAVTATDDPFLILPAMSQGFDVFEERRMGGRAVSLFVECKGCHLGPGIQSMTSVTGNIVVCSRASPRIYAMKNALAPARASSHSLLAPPSVS
;
A
#
# COMPACT_ATOMS: atom_id res chain seq x y z
N MET A 1 24.13 -21.06 12.60
CA MET A 1 24.79 -20.48 11.41
C MET A 1 23.90 -19.42 10.72
N SER A 2 22.97 -18.79 11.45
CA SER A 2 21.84 -18.04 10.84
C SER A 2 21.94 -16.51 11.02
N SER A 3 22.72 -16.00 11.98
CA SER A 3 22.85 -14.55 12.22
C SER A 3 23.79 -13.84 11.24
N THR A 4 24.76 -14.54 10.65
CA THR A 4 25.75 -13.93 9.73
C THR A 4 25.18 -13.66 8.34
N ALA A 5 24.25 -14.51 7.86
CA ALA A 5 23.60 -14.33 6.55
C ALA A 5 22.61 -13.15 6.57
N ILE A 6 21.86 -12.99 7.66
CA ILE A 6 20.95 -11.86 7.86
C ILE A 6 21.75 -10.56 7.90
N ALA A 7 22.79 -10.46 8.76
CA ALA A 7 23.63 -9.26 8.83
C ALA A 7 24.28 -8.87 7.47
N GLY A 8 24.60 -9.85 6.62
CA GLY A 8 25.12 -9.62 5.27
C GLY A 8 24.11 -8.99 4.30
N LEU A 9 22.86 -9.48 4.29
CA LEU A 9 21.78 -8.93 3.45
C LEU A 9 21.42 -7.49 3.85
N TRP A 10 21.42 -7.21 5.15
CA TRP A 10 21.19 -5.88 5.72
C TRP A 10 22.27 -4.86 5.34
N LEU A 11 23.55 -5.24 5.39
CA LEU A 11 24.66 -4.38 5.02
C LEU A 11 24.67 -4.10 3.51
N CYS A 12 24.41 -5.13 2.68
CA CYS A 12 24.29 -4.97 1.23
C CYS A 12 23.12 -4.07 0.83
N TRP A 13 21.99 -4.13 1.54
CA TRP A 13 20.84 -3.24 1.31
C TRP A 13 21.16 -1.78 1.62
N LEU A 14 21.72 -1.47 2.80
CA LEU A 14 22.10 -0.09 3.17
C LEU A 14 23.15 0.50 2.23
N ILE A 15 24.11 -0.32 1.78
CA ILE A 15 25.10 0.10 0.78
C ILE A 15 24.42 0.38 -0.57
N SER A 16 23.46 -0.44 -0.97
CA SER A 16 22.74 -0.27 -2.23
C SER A 16 21.85 0.97 -2.24
N ILE A 17 21.20 1.31 -1.12
CA ILE A 17 20.41 2.56 -1.02
C ILE A 17 21.32 3.78 -1.13
N ARG A 18 22.42 3.84 -0.36
CA ARG A 18 23.36 4.95 -0.43
C ARG A 18 24.01 5.08 -1.81
N ALA A 19 24.29 3.96 -2.47
CA ALA A 19 24.76 3.97 -3.85
C ALA A 19 23.67 4.51 -4.80
N ALA A 20 22.41 4.07 -4.67
CA ALA A 20 21.32 4.57 -5.49
C ALA A 20 21.00 6.06 -5.27
N GLU A 21 21.15 6.57 -4.04
CA GLU A 21 21.05 8.01 -3.75
C GLU A 21 22.10 8.83 -4.50
N THR A 22 23.25 8.23 -4.79
CA THR A 22 24.38 8.88 -5.47
C THR A 22 24.41 8.65 -6.97
N THR A 23 23.92 7.52 -7.50
CA THR A 23 23.89 7.20 -8.93
C THR A 23 22.54 7.44 -9.61
N GLY A 24 21.45 7.54 -8.84
CA GLY A 24 20.08 7.66 -9.34
C GLY A 24 19.41 6.31 -9.62
N LEU A 25 18.06 6.29 -9.58
CA LEU A 25 17.23 5.08 -9.69
C LEU A 25 16.86 4.72 -11.14
N PHE A 26 16.38 5.71 -11.90
CA PHE A 26 15.76 5.51 -13.22
C PHE A 26 16.73 5.68 -14.38
N HIS A 27 17.85 6.35 -14.15
CA HIS A 27 18.88 6.59 -15.15
C HIS A 27 20.28 6.57 -14.50
N PRO A 28 21.34 6.09 -15.18
CA PRO A 28 22.70 6.01 -14.60
C PRO A 28 23.32 7.37 -14.25
N ASP A 29 22.93 8.43 -14.95
CA ASP A 29 23.26 9.80 -14.55
C ASP A 29 22.31 10.26 -13.45
N ALA A 30 22.86 10.48 -12.25
CA ALA A 30 22.13 10.95 -11.07
C ALA A 30 21.43 12.31 -11.31
N GLN A 31 21.96 13.15 -12.20
CA GLN A 31 21.38 14.45 -12.57
C GLN A 31 20.41 14.36 -13.74
N HIS A 32 20.16 13.17 -14.28
CA HIS A 32 19.15 12.98 -15.29
C HIS A 32 17.77 13.39 -14.77
N ILE A 33 16.97 13.97 -15.67
CA ILE A 33 15.68 14.57 -15.32
C ILE A 33 14.70 13.59 -14.67
N SER A 34 14.72 12.30 -15.04
CA SER A 34 13.89 11.27 -14.39
C SER A 34 14.21 11.10 -12.89
N ASN A 35 15.50 11.13 -12.53
CA ASN A 35 15.94 11.00 -11.14
C ASN A 35 15.61 12.27 -10.34
N ARG A 36 15.86 13.45 -10.93
CA ARG A 36 15.52 14.75 -10.32
C ARG A 36 14.01 14.89 -10.09
N LEU A 37 13.20 14.51 -11.09
CA LEU A 37 11.74 14.53 -10.98
C LEU A 37 11.25 13.58 -9.89
N TYR A 38 11.73 12.34 -9.86
CA TYR A 38 11.37 11.39 -8.78
C TYR A 38 11.70 11.96 -7.41
N ARG A 39 12.92 12.47 -7.23
CA ARG A 39 13.34 13.04 -5.94
C ARG A 39 12.48 14.23 -5.52
N GLU A 40 12.14 15.12 -6.45
CA GLU A 40 11.23 16.24 -6.14
C GLU A 40 9.82 15.76 -5.76
N LEU A 41 9.32 14.67 -6.35
CA LEU A 41 7.97 14.20 -6.07
C LEU A 41 7.86 13.31 -4.82
N HIS A 42 8.94 12.61 -4.45
CA HIS A 42 8.90 11.58 -3.38
C HIS A 42 9.71 11.94 -2.13
N VAL A 43 10.75 12.77 -2.25
CA VAL A 43 11.68 13.01 -1.14
C VAL A 43 11.34 14.31 -0.41
N ARG A 44 10.88 14.17 0.84
CA ARG A 44 10.65 15.30 1.75
C ARG A 44 11.96 15.70 2.42
N LYS A 45 12.13 17.00 2.70
CA LYS A 45 13.29 17.54 3.40
C LYS A 45 12.85 18.26 4.66
N GLU A 46 13.44 17.88 5.79
CA GLU A 46 13.33 18.64 7.03
C GLU A 46 14.15 19.95 6.95
N PRO A 47 13.85 20.95 7.79
CA PRO A 47 14.65 22.18 7.87
C PRO A 47 16.13 21.97 8.18
N ASN A 48 16.48 20.87 8.84
CA ASN A 48 17.86 20.47 9.14
C ASN A 48 18.58 19.81 7.94
N GLY A 49 17.88 19.61 6.81
CA GLY A 49 18.40 18.98 5.61
C GLY A 49 18.26 17.46 5.56
N LYS A 50 17.69 16.81 6.59
CA LYS A 50 17.42 15.37 6.58
C LYS A 50 16.36 15.05 5.52
N GLU A 51 16.64 14.06 4.69
CA GLU A 51 15.75 13.59 3.64
C GLU A 51 14.94 12.38 4.10
N HIS A 52 13.69 12.31 3.65
CA HIS A 52 12.73 11.26 3.98
C HIS A 52 11.96 10.84 2.72
N GLY A 53 11.56 9.58 2.63
CA GLY A 53 10.72 9.08 1.54
C GLY A 53 11.47 8.62 0.29
N PHE A 54 12.81 8.71 0.26
CA PHE A 54 13.59 8.06 -0.80
C PHE A 54 13.37 6.54 -0.72
N ASP A 55 13.00 5.93 -1.86
CA ASP A 55 12.66 4.51 -1.96
C ASP A 55 11.43 4.05 -1.13
N ALA A 56 10.68 4.98 -0.51
CA ALA A 56 9.42 4.65 0.14
C ALA A 56 8.40 4.13 -0.88
N LEU A 57 7.53 3.21 -0.45
CA LEU A 57 6.53 2.63 -1.35
C LEU A 57 5.61 3.73 -1.91
N ASP A 58 5.05 4.57 -1.05
CA ASP A 58 4.18 5.70 -1.42
C ASP A 58 4.85 7.06 -1.18
N PRO A 59 4.49 8.09 -1.97
CA PRO A 59 4.95 9.45 -1.71
C PRO A 59 4.41 9.97 -0.38
N LEU A 60 5.24 10.67 0.39
CA LEU A 60 4.88 11.27 1.68
C LEU A 60 4.01 12.53 1.48
N LEU A 61 2.77 12.33 1.02
CA LEU A 61 1.77 13.36 0.73
C LEU A 61 0.47 13.11 1.50
N TRP A 62 0.20 14.00 2.45
CA TRP A 62 -1.07 14.05 3.18
C TRP A 62 -2.09 14.93 2.45
N SER A 63 -3.38 14.83 2.77
CA SER A 63 -4.38 15.61 2.04
C SER A 63 -4.24 17.13 2.23
N GLN A 64 -3.78 17.62 3.38
CA GLN A 64 -3.62 19.06 3.66
C GLN A 64 -2.18 19.58 3.54
N THR A 65 -1.23 18.80 3.00
CA THR A 65 0.15 19.29 2.79
C THR A 65 0.20 20.47 1.82
N ASN A 66 1.12 21.41 2.07
CA ASN A 66 1.47 22.48 1.12
C ASN A 66 2.62 22.07 0.19
N TYR A 67 3.31 20.97 0.50
CA TYR A 67 4.37 20.44 -0.36
C TYR A 67 3.84 20.10 -1.75
N LEU A 68 4.59 20.52 -2.78
CA LEU A 68 4.20 20.49 -4.19
C LEU A 68 3.03 21.39 -4.57
N LEU A 69 2.45 22.17 -3.64
CA LEU A 69 1.32 23.07 -3.89
C LEU A 69 1.62 24.53 -3.54
N ASP A 70 2.73 24.81 -2.86
CA ASP A 70 3.13 26.17 -2.54
C ASP A 70 4.64 26.41 -2.73
N GLY A 71 4.98 27.67 -2.96
CA GLY A 71 6.33 28.23 -2.98
C GLY A 71 7.29 27.51 -3.93
N LYS A 72 8.51 27.27 -3.42
CA LYS A 72 9.61 26.72 -4.21
C LYS A 72 9.33 25.29 -4.69
N SER A 73 8.71 24.46 -3.86
CA SER A 73 8.44 23.05 -4.19
C SER A 73 7.48 22.90 -5.38
N TRP A 74 6.39 23.68 -5.38
CA TRP A 74 5.46 23.71 -6.51
C TRP A 74 6.12 24.20 -7.81
N ALA A 75 6.84 25.33 -7.76
CA ALA A 75 7.52 25.87 -8.92
C ALA A 75 8.57 24.89 -9.49
N GLN A 76 9.29 24.19 -8.61
CA GLN A 76 10.30 23.20 -9.00
C GLN A 76 9.67 21.94 -9.59
N ALA A 77 8.59 21.44 -9.02
CA ALA A 77 7.84 20.31 -9.56
C ALA A 77 7.31 20.58 -10.97
N LEU A 78 6.71 21.75 -11.20
CA LEU A 78 6.25 22.17 -12.53
C LEU A 78 7.40 22.32 -13.54
N ALA A 79 8.51 22.91 -13.13
CA ALA A 79 9.68 23.07 -13.99
C ALA A 79 10.26 21.72 -14.41
N LEU A 80 10.43 20.79 -13.46
CA LEU A 80 10.95 19.44 -13.73
C LEU A 80 10.00 18.62 -14.58
N ALA A 81 8.69 18.66 -14.32
CA ALA A 81 7.69 18.00 -15.15
C ALA A 81 7.70 18.56 -16.59
N GLY A 82 7.83 19.89 -16.74
CA GLY A 82 7.98 20.54 -18.04
C GLY A 82 9.27 20.14 -18.77
N GLU A 83 10.39 20.07 -18.06
CA GLU A 83 11.69 19.63 -18.59
C GLU A 83 11.62 18.17 -19.06
N PHE A 84 11.01 17.28 -18.26
CA PHE A 84 10.80 15.88 -18.60
C PHE A 84 10.03 15.74 -19.93
N LEU A 85 8.92 16.48 -20.07
CA LEU A 85 8.10 16.45 -21.28
C LEU A 85 8.81 17.05 -22.50
N ARG A 86 9.56 18.14 -22.34
CA ARG A 86 10.27 18.80 -23.44
C ARG A 86 11.43 17.96 -23.96
N THR A 87 12.12 17.25 -23.08
CA THR A 87 13.31 16.45 -23.39
C THR A 87 12.98 15.02 -23.82
N HIS A 88 11.71 14.61 -23.79
CA HIS A 88 11.29 13.24 -24.05
C HIS A 88 12.05 12.21 -23.19
N ALA A 89 12.24 12.55 -21.91
CA ALA A 89 13.03 11.76 -20.98
C ALA A 89 12.51 10.32 -20.82
N GLU A 90 11.21 10.08 -21.07
CA GLU A 90 10.64 8.73 -21.07
C GLU A 90 11.35 7.78 -22.04
N ARG A 91 11.88 8.30 -23.15
CA ARG A 91 12.52 7.50 -24.20
C ARG A 91 13.93 7.05 -23.81
N GLN A 92 14.51 7.67 -22.79
CA GLN A 92 15.84 7.37 -22.27
C GLN A 92 15.78 6.35 -21.11
N ILE A 93 14.58 5.91 -20.72
CA ILE A 93 14.38 4.82 -19.75
C ILE A 93 14.12 3.54 -20.54
N SER A 94 15.18 2.79 -20.83
CA SER A 94 15.11 1.56 -21.64
C SER A 94 14.54 0.35 -20.88
N ASP A 95 14.70 0.32 -19.55
CA ASP A 95 14.21 -0.76 -18.71
C ASP A 95 12.70 -0.60 -18.46
N PRO A 96 11.85 -1.55 -18.90
CA PRO A 96 10.41 -1.46 -18.70
C PRO A 96 10.02 -1.48 -17.22
N THR A 97 10.77 -2.18 -16.35
CA THR A 97 10.51 -2.19 -14.91
C THR A 97 10.73 -0.80 -14.30
N LYS A 98 11.84 -0.15 -14.64
CA LYS A 98 12.12 1.23 -14.20
C LYS A 98 11.06 2.20 -14.69
N ARG A 99 10.66 2.07 -15.96
CA ARG A 99 9.63 2.90 -16.59
C ARG A 99 8.26 2.71 -15.93
N ALA A 100 7.87 1.47 -15.63
CA ALA A 100 6.64 1.13 -14.90
C ALA A 100 6.64 1.72 -13.49
N MET A 101 7.75 1.61 -12.75
CA MET A 101 7.83 2.19 -11.40
C MET A 101 7.74 3.70 -11.43
N LEU A 102 8.39 4.38 -12.38
CA LEU A 102 8.25 5.83 -12.51
C LEU A 102 6.81 6.23 -12.90
N GLN A 103 6.14 5.43 -13.74
CA GLN A 103 4.73 5.65 -14.07
C GLN A 103 3.86 5.57 -12.83
N ARG A 104 4.02 4.50 -12.04
CA ARG A 104 3.33 4.28 -10.76
C ARG A 104 3.52 5.47 -9.82
N ASP A 105 4.76 5.94 -9.73
CA ASP A 105 5.16 7.04 -8.85
C ASP A 105 4.54 8.35 -9.27
N VAL A 106 4.65 8.73 -10.55
CA VAL A 106 4.03 9.95 -11.06
C VAL A 106 2.51 9.88 -10.97
N TRP A 107 1.92 8.70 -11.24
CA TRP A 107 0.47 8.50 -11.15
C TRP A 107 -0.04 8.66 -9.72
N ALA A 108 0.76 8.26 -8.71
CA ALA A 108 0.41 8.48 -7.30
C ALA A 108 0.16 9.95 -6.96
N ILE A 109 1.02 10.85 -7.45
CA ILE A 109 0.86 12.29 -7.23
C ILE A 109 -0.29 12.84 -8.07
N PHE A 110 -0.43 12.39 -9.33
CA PHE A 110 -1.54 12.78 -10.19
C PHE A 110 -2.90 12.50 -9.53
N ASP A 111 -3.12 11.28 -9.01
CA ASP A 111 -4.38 10.93 -8.34
C ASP A 111 -4.57 11.75 -7.05
N TRP A 112 -3.50 12.00 -6.30
CA TRP A 112 -3.58 12.83 -5.10
C TRP A 112 -3.97 14.30 -5.41
N THR A 113 -3.63 14.81 -6.59
CA THR A 113 -4.06 16.17 -6.98
C THR A 113 -5.56 16.28 -7.27
N ASP A 114 -6.25 15.17 -7.54
CA ASP A 114 -7.70 15.12 -7.85
C ASP A 114 -8.57 15.17 -6.58
N GLN A 115 -8.45 16.26 -5.82
CA GLN A 115 -9.16 16.50 -4.56
C GLN A 115 -9.85 17.87 -4.60
N SER A 116 -11.06 17.93 -5.15
CA SER A 116 -11.80 19.17 -5.46
C SER A 116 -12.16 20.04 -4.25
N ASP A 117 -12.22 19.44 -3.05
CA ASP A 117 -12.77 20.09 -1.86
C ASP A 117 -11.67 20.63 -0.92
N LEU A 118 -10.40 20.58 -1.34
CA LEU A 118 -9.25 20.99 -0.54
C LEU A 118 -8.65 22.34 -1.00
N PRO A 119 -7.75 22.96 -0.22
CA PRO A 119 -7.03 24.17 -0.65
C PRO A 119 -6.15 23.96 -1.90
N HIS A 120 -5.65 25.06 -2.46
CA HIS A 120 -4.70 25.10 -3.60
C HIS A 120 -5.24 24.50 -4.92
N GLN A 121 -6.51 24.79 -5.23
CA GLN A 121 -7.19 24.24 -6.41
C GLN A 121 -6.57 24.65 -7.75
N THR A 122 -5.89 25.79 -7.83
CA THR A 122 -5.21 26.20 -9.06
C THR A 122 -3.92 25.40 -9.24
N GLU A 123 -3.13 25.33 -8.18
CA GLU A 123 -1.83 24.68 -8.11
C GLU A 123 -1.97 23.16 -8.32
N ARG A 124 -2.99 22.54 -7.71
CA ARG A 124 -3.37 21.13 -7.95
C ARG A 124 -3.70 20.88 -9.41
N ARG A 125 -4.56 21.70 -10.02
CA ARG A 125 -4.94 21.55 -11.44
C ARG A 125 -3.76 21.74 -12.39
N GLU A 126 -2.88 22.69 -12.11
CA GLU A 126 -1.67 22.90 -12.92
C GLU A 126 -0.70 21.72 -12.83
N LEU A 127 -0.45 21.22 -11.61
CA LEU A 127 0.39 20.04 -11.40
C LEU A 127 -0.23 18.82 -12.10
N MET A 128 -1.51 18.57 -11.88
CA MET A 128 -2.28 17.49 -12.54
C MET A 128 -2.12 17.55 -14.06
N ALA A 129 -2.29 18.73 -14.67
CA ALA A 129 -2.17 18.94 -16.11
C ALA A 129 -0.76 18.64 -16.66
N ARG A 130 0.29 18.82 -15.85
CA ARG A 130 1.67 18.48 -16.22
C ARG A 130 2.01 17.02 -16.00
N LEU A 131 1.44 16.37 -14.98
CA LEU A 131 1.71 14.97 -14.69
C LEU A 131 0.96 14.01 -15.61
N ALA A 132 -0.27 14.33 -16.03
CA ALA A 132 -1.08 13.43 -16.87
C ALA A 132 -0.37 13.00 -18.18
N PRO A 133 0.24 13.93 -18.95
CA PRO A 133 1.01 13.55 -20.13
C PRO A 133 2.25 12.71 -19.82
N ILE A 134 2.87 12.88 -18.64
CA ILE A 134 4.02 12.07 -18.20
C ILE A 134 3.56 10.65 -17.91
N VAL A 135 2.46 10.44 -17.17
CA VAL A 135 1.87 9.12 -16.92
C VAL A 135 1.60 8.40 -18.25
N ARG A 136 0.97 9.08 -19.21
CA ARG A 136 0.67 8.51 -20.53
C ARG A 136 1.94 8.16 -21.32
N ARG A 137 2.96 9.00 -21.27
CA ARG A 137 4.23 8.77 -21.98
C ARG A 137 5.05 7.65 -21.35
N LEU A 138 4.95 7.43 -20.05
CA LEU A 138 5.60 6.33 -19.36
C LEU A 138 4.86 5.00 -19.57
N ALA A 139 3.57 5.03 -19.91
CA ALA A 139 2.75 3.84 -20.08
C ALA A 139 3.36 2.81 -21.05
N LEU A 140 3.36 1.56 -20.59
CA LEU A 140 3.85 0.40 -21.31
C LEU A 140 2.74 -0.28 -22.11
N SER A 141 3.12 -1.16 -23.03
CA SER A 141 2.17 -2.06 -23.68
C SER A 141 1.61 -3.11 -22.70
N PRO A 142 0.44 -3.71 -23.00
CA PRO A 142 -0.10 -4.81 -22.21
C PRO A 142 0.88 -5.98 -22.05
N GLU A 143 1.66 -6.29 -23.10
CA GLU A 143 2.64 -7.36 -23.10
C GLU A 143 3.82 -7.07 -22.17
N GLU A 144 4.36 -5.84 -22.21
CA GLU A 144 5.43 -5.41 -21.31
C GLU A 144 4.98 -5.41 -19.84
N LEU A 145 3.74 -4.97 -19.56
CA LEU A 145 3.17 -5.01 -18.19
C LEU A 145 3.02 -6.44 -17.66
N ALA A 146 2.64 -7.38 -18.52
CA ALA A 146 2.53 -8.79 -18.16
C ALA A 146 3.90 -9.47 -17.94
N GLN A 147 4.97 -8.90 -18.50
CA GLN A 147 6.35 -9.40 -18.38
C GLN A 147 7.15 -8.75 -17.25
N LEU A 148 6.56 -7.80 -16.51
CA LEU A 148 7.18 -7.26 -15.31
C LEU A 148 7.53 -8.38 -14.31
N PRO A 149 8.59 -8.21 -13.50
CA PRO A 149 9.03 -9.25 -12.58
C PRO A 149 7.96 -9.60 -11.55
N ASP A 150 7.73 -10.91 -11.34
CA ASP A 150 6.95 -11.39 -10.21
C ASP A 150 7.81 -11.36 -8.95
N THR A 151 7.69 -10.28 -8.19
CA THR A 151 8.50 -10.01 -7.00
C THR A 151 8.27 -11.07 -5.91
N TYR A 152 7.07 -11.64 -5.82
CA TYR A 152 6.77 -12.67 -4.83
C TYR A 152 7.42 -14.00 -5.19
N VAL A 153 7.23 -14.47 -6.43
CA VAL A 153 7.82 -15.73 -6.90
C VAL A 153 9.35 -15.67 -6.86
N ARG A 154 9.95 -14.54 -7.23
CA ARG A 154 11.40 -14.35 -7.17
C ARG A 154 11.93 -14.39 -5.74
N ALA A 155 11.24 -13.76 -4.78
CA ALA A 155 11.62 -13.80 -3.37
C ALA A 155 11.64 -15.23 -2.81
N LEU A 156 10.67 -16.06 -3.22
CA LEU A 156 10.62 -17.47 -2.85
C LEU A 156 11.78 -18.27 -3.48
N GLN A 157 12.05 -18.07 -4.77
CA GLN A 157 13.14 -18.74 -5.50
C GLN A 157 14.52 -18.39 -4.92
N ASN A 158 14.69 -17.15 -4.49
CA ASN A 158 15.92 -16.66 -3.89
C ASN A 158 16.05 -17.00 -2.39
N HIS A 159 15.01 -17.59 -1.77
CA HIS A 159 14.95 -17.85 -0.33
C HIS A 159 15.23 -16.61 0.54
N GLU A 160 14.72 -15.45 0.12
CA GLU A 160 14.96 -14.17 0.80
C GLU A 160 14.25 -14.06 2.15
N PHE A 161 13.16 -14.81 2.33
CA PHE A 161 12.35 -14.82 3.54
C PHE A 161 12.08 -16.27 4.00
N PRO A 162 11.94 -16.51 5.32
CA PRO A 162 11.37 -17.76 5.84
C PRO A 162 10.00 -18.06 5.24
N ALA A 163 9.66 -19.33 5.14
CA ALA A 163 8.38 -19.78 4.56
C ALA A 163 7.19 -19.69 5.53
N ALA A 164 7.43 -19.50 6.83
CA ALA A 164 6.41 -19.52 7.87
C ALA A 164 6.84 -18.64 9.06
N TYR A 165 5.85 -18.29 9.87
CA TYR A 165 6.04 -17.63 11.15
C TYR A 165 6.94 -18.46 12.08
N ASP A 166 7.83 -17.78 12.79
CA ASP A 166 8.72 -18.36 13.81
C ASP A 166 8.46 -17.69 15.17
N PRO A 167 7.92 -18.40 16.17
CA PRO A 167 7.67 -17.82 17.49
C PRO A 167 8.94 -17.44 18.25
N ALA A 168 10.12 -17.94 17.85
CA ALA A 168 11.39 -17.48 18.40
C ALA A 168 11.80 -16.10 17.85
N ASN A 169 11.23 -15.68 16.71
CA ASN A 169 11.50 -14.42 16.02
C ASN A 169 10.18 -13.74 15.60
N PRO A 170 9.35 -13.30 16.56
CA PRO A 170 7.95 -12.93 16.35
C PRO A 170 7.69 -11.80 15.34
N ASN A 171 8.65 -10.89 15.16
CA ASN A 171 8.55 -9.77 14.21
C ASN A 171 9.39 -10.00 12.93
N GLN A 172 9.91 -11.21 12.71
CA GLN A 172 10.63 -11.53 11.49
C GLN A 172 9.63 -11.69 10.34
N ALA A 173 9.89 -10.97 9.26
CA ALA A 173 9.08 -11.10 8.06
C ALA A 173 9.24 -12.47 7.40
N PHE A 174 8.14 -13.03 6.90
CA PHE A 174 8.08 -14.33 6.24
C PHE A 174 7.14 -14.29 5.02
N LEU A 175 7.35 -15.19 4.06
CA LEU A 175 6.53 -15.32 2.85
C LEU A 175 6.07 -16.77 2.66
N PRO A 176 4.76 -17.06 2.83
CA PRO A 176 4.22 -18.39 2.60
C PRO A 176 4.27 -18.81 1.12
N PRO A 177 4.92 -19.92 0.76
CA PRO A 177 5.03 -20.34 -0.65
C PRO A 177 3.69 -20.70 -1.30
N ASP A 178 2.66 -20.94 -0.49
CA ASP A 178 1.32 -21.39 -0.89
C ASP A 178 0.24 -20.30 -0.73
N LEU A 179 0.63 -19.03 -0.47
CA LEU A 179 -0.32 -17.93 -0.25
C LEU A 179 -1.32 -17.75 -1.41
N PHE A 180 -0.83 -17.89 -2.66
CA PHE A 180 -1.65 -17.74 -3.86
C PHE A 180 -2.18 -19.08 -4.41
N ASP A 181 -1.87 -20.23 -3.78
CA ASP A 181 -2.47 -21.50 -4.21
C ASP A 181 -3.95 -21.52 -3.84
N THR A 182 -4.81 -21.46 -4.84
CA THR A 182 -6.27 -21.52 -4.66
C THR A 182 -6.76 -22.80 -3.97
N ARG A 183 -5.95 -23.85 -3.90
CA ARG A 183 -6.23 -25.10 -3.17
C ARG A 183 -5.43 -25.22 -1.86
N GLY A 184 -4.55 -24.25 -1.60
CA GLY A 184 -3.71 -24.19 -0.43
C GLY A 184 -4.47 -23.87 0.87
N PRO A 185 -3.76 -23.80 2.00
CA PRO A 185 -4.34 -23.53 3.31
C PRO A 185 -4.86 -22.09 3.45
N TRP A 186 -4.35 -21.15 2.65
CA TRP A 186 -4.80 -19.77 2.59
C TRP A 186 -6.10 -19.65 1.77
N VAL A 187 -7.08 -18.96 2.34
CA VAL A 187 -8.37 -18.68 1.71
C VAL A 187 -8.45 -17.19 1.41
N CYS A 188 -8.57 -16.85 0.13
CA CYS A 188 -8.82 -15.46 -0.30
C CYS A 188 -10.24 -15.06 0.08
N LEU A 189 -10.36 -13.96 0.81
CA LEU A 189 -11.63 -13.37 1.24
C LEU A 189 -12.08 -12.31 0.23
N GLY A 190 -13.39 -12.08 0.18
CA GLY A 190 -14.06 -11.06 -0.62
C GLY A 190 -15.26 -10.48 0.14
N ALA A 191 -15.93 -9.49 -0.45
CA ALA A 191 -17.19 -8.93 0.05
C ALA A 191 -18.37 -9.34 -0.87
N PRO A 192 -19.63 -9.12 -0.46
CA PRO A 192 -20.82 -9.42 -1.26
C PRO A 192 -20.78 -8.73 -2.62
N ASP A 193 -21.59 -9.23 -3.56
CA ASP A 193 -21.77 -8.61 -4.88
C ASP A 193 -20.49 -8.43 -5.70
N HIS A 194 -19.40 -9.15 -5.36
CA HIS A 194 -18.04 -8.99 -5.88
C HIS A 194 -17.34 -7.70 -5.42
N ASP A 195 -17.70 -7.13 -4.27
CA ASP A 195 -17.01 -5.99 -3.68
C ASP A 195 -15.67 -6.38 -3.04
N LEU A 196 -14.89 -5.35 -2.70
CA LEU A 196 -13.51 -5.49 -2.25
C LEU A 196 -13.45 -5.78 -0.75
N ALA A 197 -12.54 -6.68 -0.34
CA ALA A 197 -12.41 -7.09 1.07
C ALA A 197 -11.73 -6.02 1.95
N ALA A 198 -11.14 -4.98 1.35
CA ALA A 198 -10.37 -3.95 2.04
C ALA A 198 -10.71 -2.53 1.55
N PRO A 199 -12.00 -2.11 1.62
CA PRO A 199 -12.49 -0.91 0.93
C PRO A 199 -11.75 0.37 1.33
N LEU A 200 -11.33 0.51 2.60
CA LEU A 200 -10.57 1.68 3.05
C LEU A 200 -9.16 1.74 2.41
N HIS A 201 -8.53 0.59 2.18
CA HIS A 201 -7.26 0.52 1.46
C HIS A 201 -7.50 0.88 -0.01
N ASP A 202 -8.50 0.27 -0.65
CA ASP A 202 -8.82 0.55 -2.05
C ASP A 202 -9.17 2.03 -2.30
N LEU A 203 -9.92 2.66 -1.40
CA LEU A 203 -10.24 4.10 -1.43
C LEU A 203 -8.98 4.97 -1.32
N SER A 204 -8.00 4.56 -0.53
CA SER A 204 -6.78 5.35 -0.28
C SER A 204 -5.79 5.33 -1.45
N PHE A 205 -5.86 4.29 -2.31
CA PHE A 205 -4.93 4.10 -3.42
C PHE A 205 -5.60 4.17 -4.80
N THR A 206 -6.89 4.49 -4.88
CA THR A 206 -7.62 4.88 -6.09
C THR A 206 -7.36 3.98 -7.31
N ALA A 207 -7.38 2.66 -7.10
CA ALA A 207 -7.13 1.64 -8.14
C ALA A 207 -5.70 1.58 -8.73
N ARG A 208 -4.73 2.33 -8.19
CA ARG A 208 -3.28 2.15 -8.49
C ARG A 208 -2.74 0.83 -7.93
N SER A 209 -3.45 0.27 -6.97
CA SER A 209 -3.14 -1.01 -6.36
C SER A 209 -4.42 -1.80 -6.09
N VAL A 210 -4.27 -3.12 -6.03
CA VAL A 210 -5.30 -4.08 -5.64
C VAL A 210 -4.91 -4.73 -4.33
N PHE A 211 -5.83 -4.75 -3.36
CA PHE A 211 -5.59 -5.33 -2.05
C PHE A 211 -6.30 -6.68 -1.88
N LEU A 212 -5.54 -7.76 -1.75
CA LEU A 212 -6.10 -9.10 -1.53
C LEU A 212 -5.97 -9.47 -0.05
N VAL A 213 -7.05 -9.94 0.55
CA VAL A 213 -7.07 -10.41 1.94
C VAL A 213 -7.13 -11.93 1.95
N PHE A 214 -6.19 -12.56 2.65
CA PHE A 214 -6.18 -14.00 2.86
C PHE A 214 -6.28 -14.33 4.34
N ALA A 215 -6.94 -15.44 4.65
CA ALA A 215 -7.01 -15.99 6.00
C ALA A 215 -6.57 -17.46 6.02
N ARG A 216 -5.94 -17.87 7.10
CA ARG A 216 -5.54 -19.25 7.37
C ARG A 216 -5.78 -19.58 8.83
N LEU A 217 -6.74 -20.45 9.11
CA LEU A 217 -6.94 -21.00 10.45
C LEU A 217 -6.03 -22.21 10.68
N PRO A 218 -5.62 -22.50 11.92
CA PRO A 218 -4.78 -23.65 12.28
C PRO A 218 -5.43 -25.01 11.95
N GLY A 219 -6.77 -25.07 11.93
CA GLY A 219 -7.52 -26.24 11.45
C GLY A 219 -7.47 -26.48 9.94
N GLY A 220 -6.70 -25.67 9.20
CA GLY A 220 -6.51 -25.77 7.76
C GLY A 220 -7.66 -25.16 6.95
N ARG A 221 -7.62 -25.42 5.64
CA ARG A 221 -8.54 -24.82 4.66
C ARG A 221 -10.01 -25.10 4.97
N ALA A 222 -10.35 -26.34 5.29
CA ALA A 222 -11.74 -26.72 5.55
C ALA A 222 -12.32 -25.99 6.78
N ALA A 223 -11.54 -25.88 7.86
CA ALA A 223 -11.93 -25.11 9.05
C ALA A 223 -12.06 -23.62 8.74
N THR A 224 -11.13 -23.06 7.94
CA THR A 224 -11.18 -21.67 7.48
C THR A 224 -12.48 -21.38 6.72
N LEU A 225 -12.81 -22.22 5.74
CA LEU A 225 -14.05 -22.09 4.97
C LEU A 225 -15.30 -22.23 5.84
N ALA A 226 -15.32 -23.21 6.74
CA ALA A 226 -16.44 -23.42 7.65
C ALA A 226 -16.66 -22.21 8.58
N TYR A 227 -15.59 -21.61 9.11
CA TYR A 227 -15.65 -20.44 9.96
C TYR A 227 -16.23 -19.23 9.23
N PHE A 228 -15.72 -18.87 8.05
CA PHE A 228 -16.27 -17.73 7.29
C PHE A 228 -17.68 -17.99 6.78
N LYS A 229 -18.04 -19.23 6.46
CA LYS A 229 -19.42 -19.61 6.15
C LYS A 229 -20.34 -19.38 7.34
N GLN A 230 -19.92 -19.81 8.55
CA GLN A 230 -20.68 -19.57 9.78
C GLN A 230 -20.87 -18.06 10.03
N LEU A 231 -19.83 -17.24 9.85
CA LEU A 231 -19.94 -15.79 9.97
C LEU A 231 -20.91 -15.18 8.94
N ALA A 232 -20.92 -15.68 7.71
CA ALA A 232 -21.81 -15.18 6.65
C ALA A 232 -23.27 -15.60 6.85
N GLU A 233 -23.52 -16.75 7.47
CA GLU A 233 -24.88 -17.28 7.73
C GLU A 233 -25.45 -16.84 9.10
N MET A 234 -24.62 -16.21 9.93
CA MET A 234 -24.99 -15.69 11.24
C MET A 234 -26.08 -14.63 11.13
N LYS A 235 -27.10 -14.73 11.99
CA LYS A 235 -28.18 -13.73 12.10
C LYS A 235 -27.94 -12.68 13.19
N LEU A 236 -26.89 -12.85 13.99
CA LEU A 236 -26.48 -11.88 15.00
C LEU A 236 -25.91 -10.64 14.32
N PRO A 237 -26.22 -9.45 14.81
CA PRO A 237 -25.57 -8.24 14.32
C PRO A 237 -24.10 -8.23 14.75
N LEU A 238 -23.22 -7.74 13.89
CA LEU A 238 -21.79 -7.58 14.19
C LEU A 238 -21.55 -6.53 15.29
N PHE A 239 -22.44 -5.54 15.37
CA PHE A 239 -22.41 -4.48 16.35
C PHE A 239 -23.67 -4.48 17.19
N VAL A 240 -23.53 -4.23 18.48
CA VAL A 240 -24.64 -4.02 19.43
C VAL A 240 -24.49 -2.65 20.06
N ARG A 241 -25.63 -2.05 20.42
CA ARG A 241 -25.65 -0.75 21.07
C ARG A 241 -25.52 -0.92 22.58
N LEU A 242 -24.45 -0.39 23.16
CA LEU A 242 -24.14 -0.49 24.59
C LEU A 242 -24.16 0.89 25.25
N GLN A 243 -24.85 1.01 26.37
CA GLN A 243 -24.85 2.22 27.22
C GLN A 243 -23.81 2.04 28.32
N GLU A 244 -22.67 2.70 28.18
CA GLU A 244 -21.61 2.70 29.19
C GLU A 244 -21.88 3.73 30.30
N PRO A 245 -21.60 3.41 31.58
CA PRO A 245 -21.63 4.39 32.66
C PRO A 245 -20.70 5.58 32.39
N GLY A 246 -21.23 6.80 32.42
CA GLY A 246 -20.45 8.03 32.23
C GLY A 246 -20.42 8.56 30.80
N TRP A 247 -21.01 7.87 29.82
CA TRP A 247 -21.17 8.36 28.45
C TRP A 247 -22.60 8.85 28.18
N PRO A 248 -22.79 10.05 27.60
CA PRO A 248 -24.12 10.65 27.43
C PRO A 248 -24.99 9.97 26.37
N GLN A 249 -24.39 9.20 25.46
CA GLN A 249 -25.14 8.42 24.47
C GLN A 249 -24.60 6.98 24.35
N PRO A 250 -25.47 6.01 24.04
CA PRO A 250 -25.03 4.65 23.74
C PRO A 250 -24.10 4.61 22.54
N MET A 251 -23.15 3.69 22.54
CA MET A 251 -22.18 3.49 21.47
C MET A 251 -22.42 2.15 20.78
N ASP A 252 -22.14 2.08 19.48
CA ASP A 252 -22.11 0.81 18.75
C ASP A 252 -20.76 0.13 19.03
N VAL A 253 -20.82 -1.04 19.65
CA VAL A 253 -19.64 -1.85 20.03
C VAL A 253 -19.71 -3.21 19.36
N TRP A 254 -18.58 -3.88 19.22
CA TRP A 254 -18.55 -5.23 18.67
C TRP A 254 -19.40 -6.19 19.52
N ASN A 255 -20.21 -7.02 18.87
CA ASN A 255 -21.04 -7.99 19.55
C ASN A 255 -20.16 -9.15 20.10
N PRO A 256 -20.07 -9.34 21.43
CA PRO A 256 -19.21 -10.37 22.03
C PRO A 256 -19.68 -11.80 21.70
N GLU A 257 -20.91 -11.99 21.23
CA GLU A 257 -21.43 -13.29 20.81
C GLU A 257 -20.97 -13.70 19.40
N VAL A 258 -20.32 -12.80 18.65
CA VAL A 258 -19.79 -13.14 17.32
C VAL A 258 -18.68 -14.17 17.48
N PRO A 259 -18.76 -15.33 16.77
CA PRO A 259 -17.76 -16.38 16.87
C PRO A 259 -16.35 -15.89 16.59
N GLN A 260 -15.44 -16.14 17.53
CA GLN A 260 -14.01 -15.87 17.38
C GLN A 260 -13.32 -16.99 16.59
N PHE A 261 -12.24 -16.65 15.89
CA PHE A 261 -11.32 -17.63 15.31
C PHE A 261 -10.34 -18.14 16.38
N PRO A 262 -9.75 -19.34 16.21
CA PRO A 262 -8.81 -19.91 17.18
C PRO A 262 -7.43 -19.23 17.16
N VAL A 263 -6.68 -19.34 18.27
CA VAL A 263 -5.26 -18.98 18.37
C VAL A 263 -4.43 -19.68 17.29
N GLY A 264 -3.44 -18.99 16.74
CA GLY A 264 -2.62 -19.44 15.61
C GLY A 264 -3.25 -19.15 14.24
N THR A 265 -4.34 -18.40 14.20
CA THR A 265 -4.90 -17.89 12.94
C THR A 265 -3.96 -16.84 12.35
N GLU A 266 -3.86 -16.84 11.02
CA GLU A 266 -3.06 -15.88 10.27
C GLU A 266 -3.92 -15.13 9.25
N PHE A 267 -3.68 -13.84 9.11
CA PHE A 267 -4.25 -13.01 8.05
C PHE A 267 -3.13 -12.37 7.24
N ALA A 268 -3.28 -12.34 5.92
CA ALA A 268 -2.36 -11.65 5.03
C ALA A 268 -3.10 -10.60 4.19
N LEU A 269 -2.60 -9.37 4.17
CA LEU A 269 -2.99 -8.32 3.22
C LEU A 269 -1.89 -8.20 2.17
N VAL A 270 -2.24 -8.43 0.91
CA VAL A 270 -1.31 -8.36 -0.22
C VAL A 270 -1.70 -7.19 -1.10
N ARG A 271 -0.75 -6.30 -1.38
CA ARG A 271 -0.90 -5.22 -2.34
C ARG A 271 -0.25 -5.60 -3.67
N LYS A 272 -1.04 -5.64 -4.75
CA LYS A 272 -0.57 -5.87 -6.13
C LYS A 272 -0.61 -4.58 -6.93
N LEU A 273 0.42 -4.33 -7.73
CA LEU A 273 0.50 -3.16 -8.60
C LEU A 273 -0.48 -3.25 -9.77
N VAL A 274 -1.20 -2.15 -10.01
CA VAL A 274 -1.98 -1.91 -11.21
C VAL A 274 -1.42 -0.70 -11.94
N LEU A 275 -1.38 -0.74 -13.27
CA LEU A 275 -0.94 0.39 -14.10
C LEU A 275 -1.84 0.56 -15.33
N PRO A 276 -2.11 1.79 -15.79
CA PRO A 276 -2.72 2.00 -17.09
C PRO A 276 -1.70 1.62 -18.17
N ASP A 277 -2.13 0.80 -19.13
CA ASP A 277 -1.39 0.57 -20.36
C ASP A 277 -1.42 1.82 -21.27
N ARG A 278 -0.68 1.77 -22.37
CA ARG A 278 -0.62 2.84 -23.37
C ARG A 278 -1.99 3.24 -23.96
N ASP A 279 -2.98 2.35 -23.89
CA ASP A 279 -4.35 2.58 -24.36
C ASP A 279 -5.25 3.14 -23.24
N GLY A 280 -4.72 3.28 -22.02
CA GLY A 280 -5.41 3.79 -20.84
C GLY A 280 -6.18 2.72 -20.06
N HIS A 281 -6.04 1.44 -20.39
CA HIS A 281 -6.71 0.38 -19.65
C HIS A 281 -5.87 -0.04 -18.44
N LEU A 282 -6.51 -0.13 -17.28
CA LEU A 282 -5.86 -0.63 -16.07
C LEU A 282 -5.53 -2.12 -16.19
N ARG A 283 -4.25 -2.45 -15.98
CA ARG A 283 -3.73 -3.81 -15.99
C ARG A 283 -3.13 -4.15 -14.64
N LEU A 284 -3.54 -5.27 -14.08
CA LEU A 284 -2.81 -5.89 -12.98
C LEU A 284 -1.48 -6.43 -13.50
N THR A 285 -0.42 -6.18 -12.75
CA THR A 285 0.93 -6.68 -13.02
C THR A 285 1.29 -7.84 -12.09
N PRO A 286 2.34 -8.62 -12.40
CA PRO A 286 2.87 -9.62 -11.47
C PRO A 286 3.47 -9.04 -10.18
N VAL A 287 3.85 -7.76 -10.19
CA VAL A 287 4.55 -7.08 -9.09
C VAL A 287 3.67 -7.03 -7.84
N THR A 288 4.14 -7.65 -6.76
CA THR A 288 3.65 -7.41 -5.39
C THR A 288 4.38 -6.19 -4.83
N GLU A 289 3.61 -5.21 -4.38
CA GLU A 289 4.11 -3.98 -3.77
C GLU A 289 4.33 -4.13 -2.27
N SER A 290 3.44 -4.85 -1.57
CA SER A 290 3.60 -5.16 -0.16
C SER A 290 2.86 -6.42 0.28
N VAL A 291 3.33 -7.02 1.36
CA VAL A 291 2.71 -8.15 2.05
C VAL A 291 2.77 -7.88 3.55
N GLN A 292 1.60 -7.80 4.18
CA GLN A 292 1.46 -7.66 5.63
C GLN A 292 0.81 -8.91 6.18
N ILE A 293 1.46 -9.64 7.07
CA ILE A 293 0.93 -10.87 7.69
C ILE A 293 0.83 -10.69 9.19
N ARG A 294 -0.31 -11.06 9.78
CA ARG A 294 -0.54 -11.04 11.23
C ARG A 294 -0.76 -12.44 11.73
N HIS A 295 0.03 -12.84 12.71
CA HIS A 295 -0.14 -14.08 13.44
C HIS A 295 -0.78 -13.79 14.80
N TYR A 296 -1.89 -14.47 15.13
CA TYR A 296 -2.60 -14.28 16.39
C TYR A 296 -2.12 -15.28 17.45
N THR A 297 -1.41 -14.79 18.46
CA THR A 297 -0.86 -15.60 19.57
C THR A 297 -1.85 -15.80 20.72
N ASP A 298 -2.87 -14.93 20.81
CA ASP A 298 -3.96 -15.03 21.78
C ASP A 298 -5.24 -14.38 21.22
N ILE A 299 -6.40 -14.66 21.83
CA ILE A 299 -7.71 -14.07 21.50
C ILE A 299 -8.42 -13.67 22.80
N PRO A 300 -7.93 -12.64 23.50
CA PRO A 300 -8.50 -12.25 24.78
C PRO A 300 -9.90 -11.66 24.59
N ASN A 301 -10.79 -11.94 25.55
CA ASN A 301 -12.03 -11.18 25.67
C ASN A 301 -11.71 -9.84 26.35
N VAL A 302 -11.63 -8.77 25.57
CA VAL A 302 -11.33 -7.42 26.08
C VAL A 302 -12.59 -6.58 26.12
N ASP A 303 -12.61 -5.59 27.02
CA ASP A 303 -13.62 -4.54 27.00
C ASP A 303 -13.67 -3.91 25.60
N PRO A 304 -14.85 -3.79 24.96
CA PRO A 304 -14.97 -3.16 23.65
C PRO A 304 -14.32 -1.77 23.56
N MET A 305 -14.18 -1.03 24.66
CA MET A 305 -13.46 0.25 24.74
C MET A 305 -11.94 0.12 24.76
N ALA A 306 -11.41 -1.01 25.25
CA ALA A 306 -9.98 -1.30 25.25
C ALA A 306 -9.46 -1.73 23.87
N SER A 307 -10.35 -2.04 22.92
CA SER A 307 -10.02 -2.41 21.52
C SER A 307 -9.33 -1.30 20.71
N ARG A 308 -9.08 -0.12 21.30
CA ARG A 308 -8.35 1.00 20.70
C ARG A 308 -6.94 1.21 21.28
N ASP A 309 -6.47 0.30 22.14
CA ASP A 309 -5.14 0.38 22.74
C ASP A 309 -4.10 -0.39 21.91
N VAL A 310 -3.17 0.37 21.30
CA VAL A 310 -2.03 -0.18 20.55
C VAL A 310 -1.17 -1.11 21.40
N ALA A 311 -0.93 -0.78 22.67
CA ALA A 311 -0.11 -1.60 23.56
C ALA A 311 -0.81 -2.92 23.92
N LEU A 312 -2.15 -2.92 23.97
CA LEU A 312 -2.93 -4.14 24.17
C LEU A 312 -2.86 -5.05 22.95
N ALA A 313 -2.98 -4.49 21.74
CA ALA A 313 -2.85 -5.23 20.48
C ALA A 313 -1.50 -5.97 20.36
N GLN A 314 -0.40 -5.42 20.88
CA GLN A 314 0.90 -6.10 20.86
C GLN A 314 0.95 -7.40 21.66
N ARG A 315 -0.01 -7.65 22.55
CA ARG A 315 -0.01 -8.82 23.44
C ARG A 315 -0.54 -10.10 22.78
N PHE A 316 -1.31 -9.96 21.70
CA PHE A 316 -2.06 -11.07 21.13
C PHE A 316 -1.93 -11.19 19.61
N GLN A 317 -1.28 -10.22 18.96
CA GLN A 317 -0.96 -10.29 17.53
C GLN A 317 0.46 -9.82 17.24
N GLU A 318 1.09 -10.54 16.32
CA GLU A 318 2.46 -10.33 15.88
C GLU A 318 2.47 -10.08 14.38
N PRO A 319 2.61 -8.81 13.96
CA PRO A 319 2.64 -8.48 12.55
C PRO A 319 4.05 -8.62 11.97
N SER A 320 4.07 -8.95 10.69
CA SER A 320 5.20 -8.84 9.81
C SER A 320 4.81 -8.06 8.57
N GLU A 321 5.76 -7.32 8.02
CA GLU A 321 5.53 -6.47 6.85
C GLU A 321 6.73 -6.52 5.91
N ILE A 322 6.40 -6.57 4.63
CA ILE A 322 7.34 -6.64 3.52
C ILE A 322 6.90 -5.63 2.49
N ASP A 323 7.80 -4.77 2.07
CA ASP A 323 7.55 -3.71 1.10
C ASP A 323 8.48 -3.81 -0.11
N LEU A 324 8.01 -3.25 -1.22
CA LEU A 324 8.81 -3.06 -2.42
C LEU A 324 9.86 -1.96 -2.20
N SER A 325 11.09 -2.28 -2.55
CA SER A 325 12.20 -1.34 -2.71
C SER A 325 12.58 -1.29 -4.18
N ARG A 326 12.55 -0.10 -4.78
CA ARG A 326 12.98 0.14 -6.17
C ARG A 326 14.47 -0.12 -6.31
N VAL A 327 15.26 0.24 -5.30
CA VAL A 327 16.71 -0.05 -5.26
C VAL A 327 16.96 -1.54 -5.42
N LEU A 328 16.25 -2.37 -4.66
CA LEU A 328 16.37 -3.82 -4.76
C LEU A 328 15.75 -4.37 -6.04
N LEU A 329 14.61 -3.83 -6.48
CA LEU A 329 13.89 -4.30 -7.67
C LEU A 329 14.73 -4.11 -8.94
N PHE A 330 15.48 -3.00 -9.00
CA PHE A 330 16.37 -2.69 -10.12
C PHE A 330 17.73 -3.40 -10.02
N SER A 331 17.94 -4.20 -8.98
CA SER A 331 19.12 -5.05 -8.86
C SER A 331 18.92 -6.41 -9.53
N GLU A 332 19.98 -6.94 -10.14
CA GLU A 332 19.91 -8.18 -10.92
C GLU A 332 19.65 -9.43 -10.07
N HIS A 333 19.89 -9.39 -8.76
CA HIS A 333 19.90 -10.59 -7.91
C HIS A 333 18.85 -10.58 -6.79
N HIS A 334 18.09 -9.50 -6.63
CA HIS A 334 17.07 -9.38 -5.57
C HIS A 334 15.66 -9.35 -6.14
N SER A 335 14.69 -9.89 -5.41
CA SER A 335 13.27 -9.84 -5.78
C SER A 335 12.66 -8.43 -5.87
N GLY A 336 13.28 -7.44 -5.23
CA GLY A 336 12.69 -6.13 -4.97
C GLY A 336 11.89 -6.01 -3.69
N LEU A 337 11.63 -7.10 -2.96
CA LEU A 337 10.95 -7.06 -1.67
C LEU A 337 11.95 -6.95 -0.52
N ARG A 338 11.60 -6.23 0.54
CA ARG A 338 12.39 -6.17 1.79
C ARG A 338 11.50 -6.23 3.00
N ALA A 339 12.02 -6.75 4.11
CA ALA A 339 11.35 -6.65 5.39
C ALA A 339 11.27 -5.18 5.83
N VAL A 340 10.12 -4.79 6.37
CA VAL A 340 9.95 -3.53 7.12
C VAL A 340 10.31 -3.78 8.57
N THR A 341 11.04 -2.84 9.16
CA THR A 341 11.69 -3.01 10.45
C THR A 341 11.55 -1.78 11.33
N ALA A 342 12.00 -1.88 12.59
CA ALA A 342 11.80 -0.82 13.57
C ALA A 342 12.58 0.45 13.26
N THR A 343 13.56 0.36 12.35
CA THR A 343 14.42 1.47 11.93
C THR A 343 13.93 2.16 10.65
N ASP A 344 12.90 1.63 10.01
CA ASP A 344 12.29 2.26 8.84
C ASP A 344 11.52 3.52 9.22
N ASP A 345 11.55 4.52 8.33
CA ASP A 345 10.93 5.83 8.51
C ASP A 345 9.41 5.71 8.61
N PRO A 346 8.77 6.06 9.74
CA PRO A 346 7.46 5.55 10.01
C PRO A 346 6.36 6.61 9.83
N PHE A 347 5.89 6.71 8.60
CA PHE A 347 4.93 7.73 8.16
C PHE A 347 3.64 7.09 7.64
N LEU A 348 2.56 7.27 8.38
CA LEU A 348 1.24 6.82 7.97
C LEU A 348 0.68 7.72 6.84
N ILE A 349 0.64 7.18 5.63
CA ILE A 349 0.06 7.84 4.44
C ILE A 349 -1.27 7.16 4.08
N LEU A 350 -2.27 7.30 4.95
CA LEU A 350 -3.66 6.96 4.63
C LEU A 350 -4.48 8.27 4.63
N PRO A 351 -4.83 8.81 3.44
CA PRO A 351 -5.56 10.09 3.34
C PRO A 351 -6.86 10.12 4.15
N ALA A 352 -7.56 8.99 4.25
CA ALA A 352 -8.79 8.86 5.01
C ALA A 352 -8.62 8.93 6.54
N MET A 353 -7.41 8.70 7.06
CA MET A 353 -7.17 8.51 8.51
C MET A 353 -6.21 9.53 9.12
N SER A 354 -5.30 10.09 8.33
CA SER A 354 -4.36 11.12 8.79
C SER A 354 -5.04 12.46 9.14
N GLN A 355 -6.34 12.60 8.87
CA GLN A 355 -7.07 13.86 8.85
C GLN A 355 -6.40 14.93 7.95
N GLY A 356 -5.45 14.50 7.11
CA GLY A 356 -4.65 15.34 6.24
C GLY A 356 -3.46 16.04 6.87
N PHE A 357 -3.17 15.81 8.15
CA PHE A 357 -2.06 16.48 8.84
C PHE A 357 -0.70 16.08 8.27
N ASP A 358 0.10 17.09 7.93
CA ASP A 358 1.47 16.91 7.48
C ASP A 358 2.45 17.10 8.63
N VAL A 359 3.13 16.01 9.00
CA VAL A 359 4.11 15.96 10.09
C VAL A 359 5.36 16.81 9.85
N PHE A 360 5.67 17.16 8.61
CA PHE A 360 6.80 18.04 8.26
C PHE A 360 6.45 19.53 8.34
N GLU A 361 5.16 19.87 8.28
CA GLU A 361 4.69 21.26 8.27
C GLU A 361 4.13 21.70 9.64
N GLU A 362 3.59 20.78 10.42
CA GLU A 362 3.04 21.08 11.74
C GLU A 362 4.09 21.14 12.85
N ARG A 363 4.43 22.36 13.28
CA ARG A 363 5.34 22.61 14.42
C ARG A 363 4.88 22.00 15.75
N ARG A 364 3.58 21.72 15.92
CA ARG A 364 3.01 21.18 17.18
C ARG A 364 3.22 19.67 17.33
N MET A 365 3.42 18.95 16.24
CA MET A 365 3.59 17.49 16.20
C MET A 365 5.06 17.11 16.07
N GLY A 366 5.96 17.86 16.74
CA GLY A 366 7.41 17.75 16.60
C GLY A 366 7.91 16.32 16.38
N GLY A 367 8.20 15.99 15.12
CA GLY A 367 8.87 14.78 14.68
C GLY A 367 8.34 13.44 15.23
N ARG A 368 7.08 13.33 15.65
CA ARG A 368 6.55 12.05 16.17
C ARG A 368 6.20 11.10 15.03
N ALA A 369 7.26 10.48 14.51
CA ALA A 369 7.26 9.18 13.85
C ALA A 369 6.23 8.22 14.49
N VAL A 370 5.25 7.76 13.71
CA VAL A 370 4.29 6.73 14.13
C VAL A 370 4.83 5.39 13.66
N SER A 371 5.54 4.66 14.53
CA SER A 371 6.20 3.37 14.22
C SER A 371 5.45 2.52 13.19
N LEU A 372 6.10 2.04 12.13
CA LEU A 372 5.45 1.30 11.02
C LEU A 372 4.76 0.01 11.48
N PHE A 373 5.30 -0.64 12.52
CA PHE A 373 4.65 -1.77 13.20
C PHE A 373 3.29 -1.39 13.82
N VAL A 374 2.92 -0.11 13.84
CA VAL A 374 1.68 0.47 14.34
C VAL A 374 0.69 0.81 13.22
N GLU A 375 1.06 0.80 11.93
CA GLU A 375 0.10 1.14 10.85
C GLU A 375 -1.03 0.10 10.74
N CYS A 376 -0.65 -1.18 10.67
CA CYS A 376 -1.59 -2.28 10.80
C CYS A 376 -2.30 -2.28 12.15
N LYS A 377 -1.54 -2.09 13.25
CA LYS A 377 -2.10 -2.22 14.59
C LYS A 377 -3.18 -1.16 14.76
N GLY A 378 -2.90 0.12 14.52
CA GLY A 378 -3.80 1.26 14.73
C GLY A 378 -5.21 1.13 14.14
N CYS A 379 -5.38 0.38 13.04
CA CYS A 379 -6.69 0.12 12.43
C CYS A 379 -7.27 -1.27 12.72
N HIS A 380 -6.47 -2.19 13.26
CA HIS A 380 -6.83 -3.58 13.50
C HIS A 380 -6.50 -4.01 14.94
N LEU A 381 -6.80 -3.10 15.89
CA LEU A 381 -6.44 -3.19 17.31
C LEU A 381 -7.30 -4.15 18.13
N GLY A 382 -8.47 -4.55 17.64
CA GLY A 382 -9.34 -5.49 18.36
C GLY A 382 -8.76 -6.91 18.42
N PRO A 383 -9.08 -7.70 19.45
CA PRO A 383 -8.73 -9.12 19.47
C PRO A 383 -9.62 -9.93 18.53
N GLY A 384 -9.07 -11.02 18.02
CA GLY A 384 -9.80 -11.98 17.19
C GLY A 384 -10.48 -11.32 15.99
N ILE A 385 -11.73 -11.70 15.69
CA ILE A 385 -12.43 -11.21 14.50
C ILE A 385 -12.71 -9.70 14.53
N GLN A 386 -12.66 -9.06 15.70
CA GLN A 386 -12.80 -7.62 15.85
C GLN A 386 -11.63 -6.87 15.20
N SER A 387 -10.47 -7.52 15.08
CA SER A 387 -9.32 -6.96 14.36
C SER A 387 -9.65 -6.74 12.88
N MET A 388 -10.60 -7.47 12.32
CA MET A 388 -11.00 -7.36 10.92
C MET A 388 -12.07 -6.27 10.78
N THR A 389 -11.65 -5.01 10.95
CA THR A 389 -12.50 -3.81 10.80
C THR A 389 -13.12 -3.65 9.40
N SER A 390 -12.63 -4.42 8.42
CA SER A 390 -13.17 -4.53 7.06
C SER A 390 -14.47 -5.34 6.97
N VAL A 391 -14.90 -5.99 8.06
CA VAL A 391 -16.13 -6.78 8.11
C VAL A 391 -17.33 -5.85 8.34
N THR A 392 -17.71 -5.10 7.31
CA THR A 392 -19.01 -4.43 7.23
C THR A 392 -19.98 -5.32 6.45
N GLY A 393 -20.50 -6.35 7.10
CA GLY A 393 -21.53 -7.23 6.52
C GLY A 393 -21.01 -8.29 5.53
N ASN A 394 -21.52 -9.52 5.67
CA ASN A 394 -21.44 -10.68 4.79
C ASN A 394 -20.09 -10.91 4.05
N ILE A 395 -19.11 -11.54 4.71
CA ILE A 395 -17.87 -11.97 4.04
C ILE A 395 -18.20 -13.06 3.00
N VAL A 396 -17.71 -12.91 1.77
CA VAL A 396 -17.83 -13.93 0.71
C VAL A 396 -16.48 -14.62 0.49
N VAL A 397 -16.48 -15.93 0.33
CA VAL A 397 -15.27 -16.68 -0.05
C VAL A 397 -15.05 -16.54 -1.56
N CYS A 398 -13.87 -16.06 -1.96
CA CYS A 398 -13.50 -15.98 -3.36
C CYS A 398 -13.04 -17.35 -3.89
N SER A 399 -13.79 -17.93 -4.83
CA SER A 399 -13.46 -19.21 -5.48
C SER A 399 -12.24 -19.14 -6.40
N ARG A 400 -11.78 -17.93 -6.73
CA ARG A 400 -10.52 -17.66 -7.41
C ARG A 400 -9.80 -16.54 -6.68
N ALA A 401 -8.51 -16.73 -6.39
CA ALA A 401 -7.59 -15.61 -6.22
C ALA A 401 -7.38 -14.96 -7.60
N SER A 402 -8.44 -14.36 -8.16
CA SER A 402 -8.46 -13.83 -9.52
C SER A 402 -8.58 -12.32 -9.49
N PRO A 403 -7.45 -11.61 -9.58
CA PRO A 403 -7.42 -10.15 -9.71
C PRO A 403 -8.15 -9.63 -10.97
N ARG A 404 -8.55 -10.51 -11.92
CA ARG A 404 -9.42 -10.12 -13.04
C ARG A 404 -10.81 -9.63 -12.60
N ILE A 405 -11.33 -10.09 -11.45
CA ILE A 405 -12.59 -9.57 -10.90
C ILE A 405 -12.37 -8.15 -10.34
N TYR A 406 -11.22 -7.90 -9.69
CA TYR A 406 -10.76 -6.57 -9.25
C TYR A 406 -10.64 -5.57 -10.41
N ALA A 407 -10.05 -5.99 -11.54
CA ALA A 407 -9.87 -5.12 -12.70
C ALA A 407 -11.19 -4.82 -13.46
N MET A 408 -12.15 -5.75 -13.49
CA MET A 408 -13.39 -5.58 -14.24
C MET A 408 -14.37 -4.57 -13.61
N LYS A 409 -14.47 -4.49 -12.27
CA LYS A 409 -15.40 -3.56 -11.62
C LYS A 409 -14.93 -2.10 -11.67
N ASN A 410 -13.63 -1.85 -11.51
CA ASN A 410 -13.07 -0.49 -11.55
C ASN A 410 -12.76 0.00 -12.98
N ALA A 411 -12.74 -0.88 -13.98
CA ALA A 411 -12.77 -0.48 -15.39
C ALA A 411 -14.18 -0.05 -15.88
N LEU A 412 -15.23 -0.24 -15.06
CA LEU A 412 -16.63 -0.01 -15.44
C LEU A 412 -17.38 1.03 -14.58
N ALA A 413 -16.73 1.67 -13.61
CA ALA A 413 -17.22 2.95 -13.12
C ALA A 413 -16.59 4.03 -14.02
N PRO A 414 -17.35 4.70 -14.92
CA PRO A 414 -16.83 5.90 -15.53
C PRO A 414 -16.45 6.81 -14.37
N ALA A 415 -15.20 7.29 -14.37
CA ALA A 415 -14.84 8.53 -13.72
C ALA A 415 -16.07 9.44 -13.86
N ARG A 416 -16.68 9.83 -12.73
CA ARG A 416 -17.77 10.80 -12.77
C ARG A 416 -17.24 11.93 -13.64
N ALA A 417 -17.83 12.05 -14.82
CA ALA A 417 -17.39 12.94 -15.83
C ALA A 417 -17.53 14.36 -15.28
N SER A 418 -16.43 14.91 -14.74
CA SER A 418 -16.17 16.31 -14.91
C SER A 418 -15.84 16.44 -16.39
N SER A 419 -16.82 16.97 -17.11
CA SER A 419 -16.90 17.06 -18.56
C SER A 419 -15.72 17.84 -19.15
N HIS A 420 -14.59 17.18 -19.40
CA HIS A 420 -13.60 17.62 -20.37
C HIS A 420 -13.04 16.40 -21.11
N SER A 421 -13.69 16.11 -22.23
CA SER A 421 -13.27 15.11 -23.21
C SER A 421 -11.84 15.39 -23.64
N LEU A 422 -10.94 14.41 -23.47
CA LEU A 422 -9.53 14.44 -23.86
C LEU A 422 -9.31 14.39 -25.39
N LEU A 423 -10.32 14.76 -26.18
CA LEU A 423 -10.31 14.73 -27.65
C LEU A 423 -11.10 15.91 -28.22
N ALA A 424 -10.50 17.10 -28.22
CA ALA A 424 -10.83 18.14 -29.21
C ALA A 424 -9.66 19.15 -29.30
N PRO A 425 -9.15 19.47 -30.51
CA PRO A 425 -8.21 20.57 -30.69
C PRO A 425 -8.95 21.91 -30.50
N PRO A 426 -8.25 22.99 -30.09
CA PRO A 426 -8.89 24.29 -29.89
C PRO A 426 -9.33 24.86 -31.23
N SER A 427 -10.64 25.08 -31.39
CA SER A 427 -11.18 25.88 -32.48
C SER A 427 -10.91 27.35 -32.20
N VAL A 428 -10.21 27.98 -33.14
CA VAL A 428 -9.95 29.42 -33.22
C VAL A 428 -11.27 30.15 -33.53
N SER A 429 -11.64 31.11 -32.70
CA SER A 429 -12.35 32.34 -33.07
C SER A 429 -12.23 33.36 -31.96
#